data_AF-A0A1Y1RW28-F1
#
_entry.id   AF-A0A1Y1RW28-F1
#
_cell.length_a   1.000
_cell.length_b   1.000
_cell.length_c   1.000
_cell.angle_alpha   90.00
_cell.angle_beta   90.00
_cell.angle_gamma   90.00
#
_symmetry.space_group_name_H-M   'P 1'
#
loop_
_entity.id
_entity.type
_entity.pdbx_description
1 polymer ?
#
loop_
_entity_poly.entity_id
_entity_poly.type
_entity_poly.pdbx_seq_one_letter_code
_entity_poly.pdbx_strand_id
1 'polypeptide(L)'
;MCPDKETISAYIDGELEQGWNETLGSHMENCPACSREVSQLRGLTRIMHTGDSVVEDALETARHRVWRGVRSSCEQRTYHPFPFRVVKIPVPTMALIAVLCLVMGAGTMMLWTGGYMDQGGAVAAIPEDHQFTSTEELLEYLSRHEKSLNITIQLPEEPVFLVLGEPQLLRAADYRQGE
;
A
#
# COMPACT_ATOMS: atom_id res chain seq x y z
N MET A 1 29.12 6.48 -46.97
CA MET A 1 28.10 5.54 -46.46
C MET A 1 27.45 6.18 -45.26
N CYS A 2 26.12 6.13 -45.14
CA CYS A 2 25.43 6.72 -43.98
C CYS A 2 25.40 5.70 -42.84
N PRO A 3 25.57 6.13 -41.58
CA PRO A 3 25.40 5.26 -40.42
C PRO A 3 23.93 4.85 -40.28
N ASP A 4 23.71 3.75 -39.58
CA ASP A 4 22.39 3.28 -39.18
C ASP A 4 21.79 4.16 -38.07
N LYS A 5 20.49 4.00 -37.83
CA LYS A 5 19.75 4.82 -36.87
C LYS A 5 20.18 4.58 -35.42
N GLU A 6 20.60 3.37 -35.08
CA GLU A 6 21.02 3.01 -33.73
C GLU A 6 22.34 3.73 -33.39
N THR A 7 23.29 3.74 -34.33
CA THR A 7 24.53 4.52 -34.22
C THR A 7 24.26 6.03 -34.08
N ILE A 8 23.28 6.57 -34.83
CA ILE A 8 22.88 7.98 -34.70
C ILE A 8 22.25 8.27 -33.32
N SER A 9 21.44 7.36 -32.78
CA SER A 9 20.88 7.49 -31.43
C SER A 9 21.98 7.47 -30.37
N ALA A 10 22.86 6.46 -30.42
CA ALA A 10 23.99 6.33 -29.50
C ALA A 10 24.92 7.55 -29.53
N TYR A 11 25.09 8.19 -30.70
CA TYR A 11 25.80 9.48 -30.81
C TYR A 11 25.12 10.62 -30.05
N ILE A 12 23.78 10.69 -30.10
CA ILE A 12 23.01 11.72 -29.38
C ILE A 12 23.07 11.50 -27.87
N ASP A 13 23.03 10.24 -27.44
CA ASP A 13 23.06 9.83 -26.03
C ASP A 13 24.49 9.81 -25.44
N GLY A 14 25.52 9.91 -26.30
CA GLY A 14 26.93 9.96 -25.90
C GLY A 14 27.55 8.60 -25.60
N GLU A 15 26.93 7.51 -26.05
CA GLU A 15 27.31 6.12 -25.74
C GLU A 15 28.35 5.53 -26.70
N LEU A 16 28.79 6.28 -27.73
CA LEU A 16 29.79 5.81 -28.68
C LEU A 16 31.21 5.77 -28.10
N GLU A 17 31.99 4.77 -28.50
CA GLU A 17 33.40 4.63 -28.14
C GLU A 17 34.24 5.87 -28.55
N GLN A 18 35.29 6.16 -27.77
CA GLN A 18 36.23 7.26 -28.01
C GLN A 18 36.94 7.10 -29.37
N GLY A 19 36.40 7.75 -30.41
CA GLY A 19 36.90 7.76 -31.78
C GLY A 19 35.78 7.78 -32.83
N TRP A 20 34.64 7.16 -32.53
CA TRP A 20 33.47 7.17 -33.39
C TRP A 20 32.77 8.54 -33.40
N ASN A 21 32.76 9.24 -32.26
CA ASN A 21 32.15 10.56 -32.15
C ASN A 21 32.75 11.61 -33.11
N GLU A 22 34.07 11.65 -33.27
CA GLU A 22 34.75 12.59 -34.18
C GLU A 22 34.47 12.26 -35.65
N THR A 23 34.49 10.97 -35.98
CA THR A 23 34.22 10.47 -37.33
C THR A 23 32.77 10.76 -37.73
N LEU A 24 31.82 10.52 -36.82
CA LEU A 24 30.40 10.77 -37.05
C LEU A 24 30.09 12.27 -37.09
N GLY A 25 30.72 13.08 -36.23
CA GLY A 25 30.63 14.53 -36.28
C GLY A 25 31.05 15.09 -37.64
N SER A 26 32.22 14.66 -38.14
CA SER A 26 32.72 15.03 -39.47
C SER A 26 31.79 14.56 -40.61
N HIS A 27 31.14 13.40 -40.45
CA HIS A 27 30.16 12.91 -41.41
C HIS A 27 28.90 13.79 -41.44
N MET A 28 28.41 14.24 -40.29
CA MET A 28 27.21 15.08 -40.20
C MET A 28 27.39 16.48 -40.79
N GLU A 29 28.62 17.01 -40.79
CA GLU A 29 28.94 18.27 -41.48
C GLU A 29 28.84 18.14 -43.00
N ASN A 30 29.17 16.96 -43.53
CA ASN A 30 29.23 16.69 -44.97
C ASN A 30 27.96 16.01 -45.52
N CYS A 31 27.10 15.46 -44.66
CA CYS A 31 25.88 14.74 -45.04
C CYS A 31 24.62 15.44 -44.50
N PRO A 32 23.86 16.15 -45.36
CA PRO A 32 22.65 16.87 -44.93
C PRO A 32 21.50 15.93 -44.50
N ALA A 33 21.48 14.69 -44.98
CA ALA A 33 20.47 13.71 -44.59
C ALA A 33 20.65 13.30 -43.12
N CYS A 34 21.88 12.94 -42.72
CA CYS A 34 22.18 12.56 -41.34
C CYS A 34 22.07 13.74 -40.37
N SER A 35 22.48 14.95 -40.79
CA SER A 35 22.28 16.17 -40.00
C SER A 35 20.80 16.44 -39.71
N ARG A 36 19.93 16.25 -40.71
CA ARG A 36 18.48 16.37 -40.52
C ARG A 36 17.93 15.34 -39.55
N GLU A 37 18.34 14.08 -39.66
CA GLU A 37 17.88 13.01 -38.78
C GLU A 37 18.25 13.28 -37.31
N VAL A 38 19.47 13.73 -37.06
CA VAL A 38 19.93 14.15 -35.71
C VAL A 38 19.12 15.32 -35.19
N SER A 39 18.82 16.31 -36.03
CA SER A 39 18.01 17.47 -35.63
C SER A 39 16.58 17.06 -35.24
N GLN A 40 16.00 16.06 -35.92
CA GLN A 40 14.68 15.53 -35.61
C GLN A 40 14.68 14.79 -34.27
N LEU A 41 15.66 13.91 -34.06
CA LEU A 41 15.79 13.16 -32.80
C LEU A 41 16.04 14.09 -31.61
N ARG A 42 16.96 15.07 -31.73
CA ARG A 42 17.17 16.10 -30.69
C ARG A 42 15.92 16.94 -30.42
N GLY A 43 15.14 17.23 -31.46
CA GLY A 43 13.85 17.91 -31.33
C GLY A 43 12.85 17.09 -30.51
N LEU A 44 12.76 15.80 -30.78
CA LEU A 44 11.91 14.87 -30.03
C LEU A 44 12.34 14.78 -28.56
N THR A 45 13.64 14.59 -28.29
CA THR A 45 14.20 14.54 -26.92
C THR A 45 13.89 15.81 -26.14
N ARG A 46 14.01 16.98 -26.78
CA ARG A 46 13.63 18.26 -26.16
C ARG A 46 12.16 18.32 -25.77
N ILE A 47 11.26 17.87 -26.65
CA ILE A 47 9.81 17.87 -26.38
C ILE A 47 9.48 16.94 -25.21
N MET A 48 10.13 15.77 -25.15
CA MET A 48 9.96 14.84 -24.02
C MET A 48 10.41 15.47 -22.70
N HIS A 49 11.58 16.12 -22.67
CA HIS A 49 12.07 16.77 -21.44
C HIS A 49 11.31 18.04 -21.04
N THR A 50 10.64 18.74 -21.96
CA THR A 50 9.78 19.86 -21.55
C THR A 50 8.61 19.43 -20.66
N GLY A 51 8.19 18.16 -20.72
CA GLY A 51 7.18 17.60 -19.82
C GLY A 51 7.68 17.28 -18.41
N ASP A 52 8.99 17.08 -18.20
CA ASP A 52 9.55 16.65 -16.91
C ASP A 52 9.39 17.70 -15.81
N SER A 53 9.42 19.00 -16.15
CA SER A 53 9.27 20.06 -15.15
C SER A 53 7.92 20.01 -14.40
N VAL A 54 6.86 19.58 -15.09
CA VAL A 54 5.52 19.39 -14.49
C VAL A 54 5.48 18.12 -13.64
N VAL A 55 6.26 17.11 -13.99
CA VAL A 55 6.38 15.85 -13.25
C VAL A 55 7.16 16.06 -11.96
N GLU A 56 8.21 16.88 -11.97
CA GLU A 56 9.04 17.14 -10.77
C GLU A 56 8.23 17.84 -9.67
N ASP A 57 7.49 18.90 -9.99
CA ASP A 57 6.60 19.60 -9.04
C ASP A 57 5.50 18.66 -8.50
N ALA A 58 4.93 17.81 -9.37
CA ALA A 58 3.93 16.82 -8.99
C ALA A 58 4.52 15.72 -8.09
N LEU A 59 5.75 15.30 -8.37
CA LEU A 59 6.49 14.30 -7.61
C LEU A 59 6.87 14.83 -6.22
N GLU A 60 7.32 16.08 -6.13
CA GLU A 60 7.61 16.73 -4.85
C GLU A 60 6.34 16.86 -3.99
N THR A 61 5.22 17.23 -4.61
CA THR A 61 3.91 17.28 -3.95
C THR A 61 3.46 15.89 -3.48
N ALA A 62 3.65 14.85 -4.29
CA ALA A 62 3.34 13.47 -3.94
C ALA A 62 4.22 12.98 -2.78
N ARG A 63 5.52 13.27 -2.82
CA ARG A 63 6.48 12.98 -1.75
C ARG A 63 6.05 13.61 -0.43
N HIS A 64 5.69 14.88 -0.43
CA HIS A 64 5.20 15.57 0.77
C HIS A 64 3.91 14.95 1.33
N ARG A 65 2.97 14.53 0.46
CA ARG A 65 1.73 13.87 0.87
C ARG A 65 1.99 12.52 1.52
N VAL A 66 2.84 11.69 0.91
CA VAL A 66 3.20 10.37 1.43
C VAL A 66 3.91 10.49 2.77
N TRP A 67 4.92 11.36 2.88
CA TRP A 67 5.65 11.56 4.13
C TRP A 67 4.77 12.03 5.28
N ARG A 68 3.78 12.88 5.00
CA ARG A 68 2.79 13.31 6.00
C ARG A 68 1.96 12.14 6.51
N GLY A 69 1.48 11.28 5.61
CA GLY A 69 0.71 10.08 5.96
C GLY A 69 1.51 9.06 6.76
N VAL A 70 2.78 8.86 6.41
CA VAL A 70 3.68 7.96 7.17
C VAL A 70 3.90 8.49 8.58
N ARG A 71 4.19 9.79 8.73
CA ARG A 71 4.40 10.40 10.06
C ARG A 71 3.14 10.33 10.92
N SER A 72 1.98 10.68 10.39
CA SER A 72 0.73 10.62 11.16
C SER A 72 0.34 9.19 11.56
N SER A 73 0.65 8.20 10.71
CA SER A 73 0.40 6.79 11.02
C SER A 73 1.31 6.25 12.12
N CYS A 74 2.57 6.70 12.18
CA CYS A 74 3.48 6.36 13.27
C CYS A 74 3.08 7.07 14.58
N GLU A 75 2.58 8.30 14.51
CA GLU A 75 2.17 9.09 15.69
C GLU A 75 0.86 8.59 16.31
N GLN A 76 -0.08 8.10 15.48
CA GLN A 76 -1.32 7.46 15.95
C GLN A 76 -1.13 6.03 16.48
N ARG A 77 0.06 5.45 16.33
CA ARG A 77 0.46 4.24 17.07
C ARG A 77 0.87 4.65 18.49
N THR A 78 -0.02 5.32 19.21
CA THR A 78 0.05 5.38 20.66
C THR A 78 -0.11 3.96 21.16
N TYR A 79 1.02 3.28 21.35
CA TYR A 79 1.12 2.15 22.25
C TYR A 79 0.55 2.67 23.57
N HIS A 80 -0.68 2.28 23.89
CA HIS A 80 -1.18 2.39 25.25
C HIS A 80 -0.53 1.22 25.97
N PRO A 81 0.60 1.40 26.70
CA PRO A 81 0.94 0.39 27.67
C PRO A 81 -0.24 0.41 28.61
N PHE A 82 -1.07 -0.64 28.58
CA PHE A 82 -1.96 -0.89 29.70
C PHE A 82 -1.09 -0.73 30.95
N PRO A 83 -1.41 0.21 31.86
CA PRO A 83 -0.65 0.36 33.08
C PRO A 83 -1.10 -0.79 33.98
N PHE A 84 -0.66 -2.02 33.66
CA PHE A 84 -0.71 -3.14 34.58
C PHE A 84 0.32 -2.87 35.67
N ARG A 85 -0.05 -1.95 36.56
CA ARG A 85 0.61 -1.74 37.83
C ARG A 85 0.45 -3.05 38.59
N VAL A 86 1.52 -3.80 38.70
CA VAL A 86 1.54 -5.07 39.42
C VAL A 86 1.32 -4.76 40.91
N VAL A 87 0.07 -4.79 41.37
CA VAL A 87 -0.28 -4.58 42.78
C VAL A 87 -0.03 -5.90 43.51
N LYS A 88 0.91 -5.89 44.46
CA LYS A 88 1.15 -7.03 45.35
C LYS A 88 0.06 -7.05 46.42
N ILE A 89 -0.94 -7.88 46.21
CA ILE A 89 -2.07 -8.04 47.13
C ILE A 89 -1.75 -9.18 48.11
N PRO A 90 -1.86 -8.97 49.44
CA PRO A 90 -1.59 -10.01 50.43
C PRO A 90 -2.62 -11.14 50.32
N VAL A 91 -2.14 -12.39 50.39
CA VAL A 91 -2.93 -13.65 50.26
C VAL A 91 -4.30 -13.65 50.98
N PRO A 92 -4.46 -13.15 52.23
CA PRO A 92 -5.77 -13.18 52.90
C PRO A 92 -6.85 -12.33 52.19
N THR A 93 -6.48 -11.26 51.48
CA THR A 93 -7.45 -10.41 50.78
C THR A 93 -7.95 -11.06 49.48
N MET A 94 -7.12 -11.86 48.82
CA MET A 94 -7.55 -12.65 47.65
C MET A 94 -8.61 -13.70 48.02
N ALA A 95 -8.48 -14.34 49.18
CA ALA A 95 -9.46 -15.32 49.65
C ALA A 95 -10.83 -14.67 49.92
N LEU A 96 -10.85 -13.49 50.53
CA LEU A 96 -12.10 -12.75 50.77
C LEU A 96 -12.78 -12.33 49.47
N ILE A 97 -12.02 -11.82 48.50
CA ILE A 97 -12.56 -11.44 47.18
C ILE A 97 -13.10 -12.67 46.45
N ALA A 98 -12.39 -13.80 46.48
CA ALA A 98 -12.85 -15.03 45.84
C ALA A 98 -14.17 -15.55 46.44
N VAL A 99 -14.32 -15.53 47.77
CA VAL A 99 -15.58 -15.90 48.43
C VAL A 99 -16.70 -14.94 48.05
N LEU A 100 -16.44 -13.64 48.00
CA LEU A 100 -17.44 -12.64 47.66
C LEU A 100 -17.89 -12.75 46.18
N CYS A 101 -16.96 -13.02 45.26
CA CYS A 101 -17.25 -13.32 43.86
C CYS A 101 -18.04 -14.62 43.69
N LEU A 102 -17.76 -15.66 44.49
CA LEU A 102 -18.53 -16.90 44.46
C LEU A 102 -19.97 -16.70 44.97
N VAL A 103 -20.14 -15.97 46.07
CA VAL A 103 -21.47 -15.68 46.63
C VAL A 103 -22.29 -14.79 45.68
N MET A 104 -21.68 -13.73 45.13
CA MET A 104 -22.36 -12.88 44.15
C MET A 104 -22.62 -13.60 42.83
N GLY A 105 -21.66 -14.40 42.33
CA GLY A 105 -21.81 -15.16 41.09
C GLY A 105 -22.85 -16.27 41.20
N ALA A 106 -22.88 -17.01 42.31
CA ALA A 106 -23.91 -18.02 42.56
C ALA A 106 -25.29 -17.36 42.79
N GLY A 107 -25.33 -16.21 43.48
CA GLY A 107 -26.56 -15.44 43.67
C GLY A 107 -27.13 -14.89 42.37
N THR A 108 -26.29 -14.32 41.51
CA THR A 108 -26.72 -13.79 40.20
C THR A 108 -27.07 -14.91 39.22
N MET A 109 -26.34 -16.03 39.23
CA MET A 109 -26.67 -17.20 38.42
C MET A 109 -28.02 -17.80 38.83
N MET A 110 -28.31 -17.90 40.13
CA MET A 110 -29.59 -18.41 40.63
C MET A 110 -30.76 -17.47 40.35
N LEU A 111 -30.53 -16.16 40.31
CA LEU A 111 -31.52 -15.17 39.87
C LEU A 111 -31.73 -15.17 38.35
N TRP A 112 -30.69 -15.45 37.56
CA TRP A 112 -30.81 -15.54 36.10
C TRP A 112 -31.47 -16.84 35.64
N THR A 113 -31.17 -17.99 36.25
CA THR A 113 -31.75 -19.28 35.82
C THR A 113 -33.21 -19.46 36.20
N GLY A 114 -33.74 -18.69 37.16
CA GLY A 114 -35.16 -18.70 37.53
C GLY A 114 -36.11 -18.06 36.49
N GLY A 115 -35.58 -17.39 35.46
CA GLY A 115 -36.36 -16.65 34.46
C GLY A 115 -36.26 -17.13 33.00
N TYR A 116 -35.43 -18.13 32.70
CA TYR A 116 -35.34 -18.67 31.34
C TYR A 116 -36.46 -19.68 31.09
N MET A 117 -37.69 -19.17 30.94
CA MET A 117 -38.67 -19.84 30.10
C MET A 117 -38.13 -19.87 28.66
N ASP A 118 -37.99 -21.09 28.18
CA ASP A 118 -37.83 -21.52 26.81
C ASP A 118 -38.58 -20.63 25.81
N GLN A 119 -37.84 -19.73 25.15
CA GLN A 119 -38.17 -19.29 23.80
C GLN A 119 -37.04 -19.76 22.90
N GLY A 120 -37.23 -20.95 22.32
CA GLY A 120 -36.58 -21.36 21.09
C GLY A 120 -36.81 -20.32 19.99
N GLY A 121 -35.96 -19.29 19.97
CA GLY A 121 -35.78 -18.42 18.83
C GLY A 121 -35.06 -19.21 17.75
N ALA A 122 -35.81 -19.70 16.77
CA ALA A 122 -35.26 -20.26 15.55
C ALA A 122 -34.30 -19.24 14.93
N VAL A 123 -33.01 -19.53 14.97
CA VAL A 123 -32.03 -18.83 14.14
C VAL A 123 -32.34 -19.26 12.71
N ALA A 124 -32.97 -18.36 11.96
CA ALA A 124 -33.18 -18.57 10.53
C ALA A 124 -31.80 -18.82 9.89
N ALA A 125 -31.68 -19.98 9.26
CA ALA A 125 -30.53 -20.32 8.44
C ALA A 125 -30.31 -19.21 7.41
N ILE A 126 -29.06 -18.75 7.30
CA ILE A 126 -28.62 -17.86 6.23
C ILE A 126 -28.84 -18.63 4.91
N PRO A 127 -29.63 -18.13 3.96
CA PRO A 127 -29.73 -18.77 2.65
C PRO A 127 -28.39 -18.67 1.94
N GLU A 128 -27.97 -19.82 1.42
CA GLU A 128 -26.83 -20.01 0.55
C GLU A 128 -26.80 -19.02 -0.63
N ASP A 129 -25.58 -18.64 -0.99
CA ASP A 129 -25.11 -18.20 -2.31
C ASP A 129 -26.12 -17.43 -3.18
N HIS A 130 -26.21 -16.12 -2.99
CA HIS A 130 -26.92 -15.24 -3.93
C HIS A 130 -25.96 -14.77 -5.03
N GLN A 131 -26.03 -15.42 -6.19
CA GLN A 131 -25.41 -14.92 -7.42
C GLN A 131 -26.23 -13.74 -7.94
N PHE A 132 -25.70 -12.52 -7.77
CA PHE A 132 -26.28 -11.32 -8.35
C PHE A 132 -26.01 -11.30 -9.85
N THR A 133 -27.07 -11.24 -10.67
CA THR A 133 -26.95 -11.29 -12.14
C THR A 133 -26.82 -9.88 -12.75
N SER A 134 -27.19 -8.83 -12.01
CA SER A 134 -27.09 -7.44 -12.45
C SER A 134 -26.75 -6.49 -11.28
N THR A 135 -26.12 -5.35 -11.61
CA THR A 135 -25.66 -4.35 -10.65
C THR A 135 -26.81 -3.63 -9.94
N GLU A 136 -27.95 -3.51 -10.60
CA GLU A 136 -29.16 -2.86 -10.06
C GLU A 136 -29.77 -3.68 -8.92
N GLU A 137 -29.74 -5.01 -9.03
CA GLU A 137 -30.25 -5.95 -8.01
C GLU A 137 -29.39 -5.92 -6.73
N LEU A 138 -28.07 -5.81 -6.90
CA LEU A 138 -27.13 -5.69 -5.79
C LEU A 138 -27.32 -4.35 -5.05
N LEU A 139 -27.55 -3.26 -5.79
CA LEU A 139 -27.82 -1.94 -5.20
C LEU A 139 -29.13 -1.91 -4.42
N GLU A 140 -30.19 -2.56 -4.93
CA GLU A 140 -31.46 -2.67 -4.21
C GLU A 140 -31.31 -3.50 -2.93
N TYR A 141 -30.57 -4.60 -2.98
CA TYR A 141 -30.28 -5.45 -1.82
C TYR A 141 -29.48 -4.71 -0.73
N LEU A 142 -28.44 -3.96 -1.12
CA LEU A 142 -27.65 -3.16 -0.19
C LEU A 142 -28.46 -2.01 0.42
N SER A 143 -29.33 -1.36 -0.36
CA SER A 143 -30.20 -0.29 0.14
C SER A 143 -31.23 -0.80 1.16
N ARG A 144 -31.67 -2.06 1.00
CA ARG A 144 -32.61 -2.73 1.92
C ARG A 144 -31.93 -3.18 3.22
N HIS A 145 -30.60 -3.29 3.23
CA HIS A 145 -29.81 -3.72 4.40
C HIS A 145 -28.86 -2.60 4.87
N GLU A 146 -29.45 -1.51 5.37
CA GLU A 146 -28.75 -0.30 5.86
C GLU A 146 -27.95 -0.49 7.18
N LYS A 147 -27.79 -1.72 7.69
CA LYS A 147 -27.05 -1.99 8.94
C LYS A 147 -25.90 -2.97 8.72
N SER A 148 -24.69 -2.38 8.73
CA SER A 148 -23.38 -3.01 8.93
C SER A 148 -23.18 -4.35 8.24
N LEU A 149 -23.03 -4.32 6.92
CA LEU A 149 -22.44 -5.45 6.19
C LEU A 149 -20.95 -5.50 6.53
N ASN A 150 -20.58 -6.52 7.30
CA ASN A 150 -19.19 -6.81 7.64
C ASN A 150 -18.58 -7.52 6.42
N ILE A 151 -17.92 -6.76 5.54
CA ILE A 151 -17.32 -7.29 4.32
C ILE A 151 -15.98 -7.93 4.69
N THR A 152 -15.95 -9.25 4.75
CA THR A 152 -14.71 -10.03 4.88
C THR A 152 -14.12 -10.22 3.47
N ILE A 153 -13.13 -9.40 3.11
CA ILE A 153 -12.36 -9.57 1.88
C ILE A 153 -11.47 -10.80 2.06
N GLN A 154 -11.77 -11.91 1.38
CA GLN A 154 -10.85 -13.05 1.29
C GLN A 154 -9.79 -12.74 0.24
N LEU A 155 -8.52 -12.77 0.66
CA LEU A 155 -7.39 -12.68 -0.26
C LEU A 155 -7.35 -13.95 -1.13
N PRO A 156 -7.09 -13.84 -2.45
CA PRO A 156 -6.93 -15.02 -3.31
C PRO A 156 -5.79 -15.92 -2.80
N GLU A 157 -5.98 -17.23 -2.91
CA GLU A 157 -5.07 -18.25 -2.38
C GLU A 157 -3.67 -18.19 -3.02
N GLU A 158 -3.57 -17.69 -4.25
CA GLU A 158 -2.31 -17.53 -4.97
C GLU A 158 -2.08 -16.06 -5.35
N PRO A 159 -1.44 -15.26 -4.49
CA PRO A 159 -1.01 -13.95 -4.89
C PRO A 159 0.24 -14.08 -5.78
N VAL A 160 0.10 -13.80 -7.08
CA VAL A 160 1.23 -13.65 -7.99
C VAL A 160 1.93 -12.31 -7.69
N PHE A 161 2.73 -12.30 -6.63
CA PHE A 161 3.61 -11.18 -6.32
C PHE A 161 4.82 -11.25 -7.25
N LEU A 162 4.84 -10.40 -8.27
CA LEU A 162 6.01 -10.21 -9.13
C LEU A 162 6.94 -9.22 -8.43
N VAL A 163 7.85 -9.73 -7.60
CA VAL A 163 8.85 -8.93 -6.91
C VAL A 163 9.91 -8.51 -7.93
N LEU A 164 9.84 -7.26 -8.39
CA LEU A 164 10.85 -6.64 -9.24
C LEU A 164 11.92 -5.99 -8.36
N GLY A 165 13.13 -6.57 -8.35
CA GLY A 165 14.31 -6.04 -7.66
C GLY A 165 14.77 -6.88 -6.48
N GLU A 166 16.07 -6.77 -6.14
CA GLU A 166 16.62 -7.42 -4.96
C GLU A 166 16.38 -6.55 -3.72
N PRO A 167 15.63 -7.02 -2.71
CA PRO A 167 15.46 -6.28 -1.47
C PRO A 167 16.77 -6.30 -0.68
N GLN A 168 17.42 -5.14 -0.52
CA GLN A 168 18.55 -4.98 0.37
C GLN A 168 18.09 -4.60 1.78
N LEU A 169 18.34 -5.50 2.74
CA LEU A 169 18.16 -5.23 4.16
C LEU A 169 19.40 -4.48 4.69
N LEU A 170 19.30 -3.17 4.81
CA LEU A 170 20.34 -2.33 5.43
C LEU A 170 20.11 -2.23 6.93
N ARG A 171 21.20 -2.30 7.71
CA ARG A 171 21.15 -2.01 9.15
C ARG A 171 20.98 -0.49 9.31
N ALA A 172 20.25 -0.06 10.34
CA ALA A 172 19.98 1.36 10.58
C ALA A 172 21.25 2.24 10.69
N ALA A 173 22.38 1.65 11.09
CA ALA A 173 23.68 2.34 11.17
C ALA A 173 24.32 2.61 9.80
N ASP A 174 23.96 1.84 8.77
CA ASP A 174 24.55 1.90 7.42
C ASP A 174 23.74 2.80 6.47
N TYR A 175 22.57 3.29 6.92
CA TYR A 175 21.75 4.22 6.15
C TYR A 175 22.32 5.64 6.24
N ARG A 176 23.09 6.05 5.23
CA ARG A 176 23.42 7.46 5.00
C ARG A 176 22.36 8.09 4.10
N GLN A 177 21.49 8.87 4.71
CA GLN A 177 20.56 9.74 4.00
C GLN A 177 21.38 10.78 3.23
N GLY A 178 21.36 10.71 1.90
CA GLY A 178 22.17 11.54 1.01
C GLY A 178 21.95 13.04 1.21
N GLU A 179 23.06 13.78 1.15
CA GLU A 179 23.13 15.22 0.80
C GLU A 179 22.64 15.46 -0.64
#